data_AF-A0A8T6VHR3-F1
#
_entry.id   AF-A0A8T6VHR3-F1
#
_cell.length_a   1.000
_cell.length_b   1.000
_cell.length_c   1.000
_cell.angle_alpha   90.00
_cell.angle_beta   90.00
_cell.angle_gamma   90.00
#
_symmetry.space_group_name_H-M   'P 1'
#
loop_
_entity.id
_entity.type
_entity.pdbx_description
1 polymer ?
#
loop_
_entity_poly.entity_id
_entity_poly.type
_entity_poly.pdbx_seq_one_letter_code
_entity_poly.pdbx_strand_id
1 'polypeptide(L)'
;MKRLSLFLCVLSLVLGITATALAQLAEIEPNDSFSQAQDLGTGDVSISNLEINPSGDVDYFRWTAGNDGDASFQIFFTHAS
;
A
#
# COMPACT_ATOMS: atom_id res chain seq x y z
N MET A 1 33.68 -0.48 -44.39
CA MET A 1 32.65 -0.35 -43.34
C MET A 1 31.96 -1.70 -43.16
N LYS A 2 32.30 -2.47 -42.11
CA LYS A 2 31.60 -3.67 -41.60
C LYS A 2 32.33 -4.19 -40.35
N ARG A 3 31.75 -3.81 -39.20
CA ARG A 3 31.79 -4.36 -37.83
C ARG A 3 32.79 -5.47 -37.47
N LEU A 4 33.58 -5.24 -36.41
CA LEU A 4 34.07 -6.30 -35.53
C LEU A 4 34.32 -5.75 -34.11
N SER A 5 33.36 -5.90 -33.21
CA SER A 5 33.62 -5.87 -31.75
C SER A 5 32.73 -6.91 -31.10
N LEU A 6 33.39 -8.00 -30.75
CA LEU A 6 32.90 -9.12 -29.96
C LEU A 6 33.58 -8.96 -28.60
N PHE A 7 32.87 -8.52 -27.55
CA PHE A 7 33.19 -8.79 -26.15
C PHE A 7 32.01 -8.30 -25.29
N LEU A 8 31.72 -9.03 -24.21
CA LEU A 8 30.64 -8.83 -23.24
C LEU A 8 29.25 -9.35 -23.65
N CYS A 9 29.21 -10.63 -24.00
CA CYS A 9 28.09 -11.48 -23.62
C CYS A 9 28.34 -11.95 -22.17
N VAL A 10 27.33 -11.86 -21.31
CA VAL A 10 27.20 -12.49 -19.98
C VAL A 10 27.93 -11.83 -18.78
N LEU A 11 27.43 -10.68 -18.31
CA LEU A 11 27.40 -10.39 -16.86
C LEU A 11 26.37 -9.29 -16.56
N SER A 12 25.10 -9.66 -16.40
CA SER A 12 24.09 -8.93 -15.60
C SER A 12 22.78 -9.73 -15.62
N LEU A 13 22.81 -10.93 -15.06
CA LEU A 13 21.60 -11.60 -14.59
C LEU A 13 21.63 -11.50 -13.06
N VAL A 14 20.51 -11.07 -12.48
CA VAL A 14 20.24 -10.87 -11.05
C VAL A 14 20.69 -9.52 -10.48
N LEU A 15 19.80 -8.52 -10.56
CA LEU A 15 19.53 -7.48 -9.54
C LEU A 15 18.56 -6.45 -10.15
N GLY A 16 17.32 -6.85 -10.39
CA GLY A 16 16.33 -5.96 -10.98
C GLY A 16 14.89 -6.31 -10.67
N ILE A 17 14.64 -7.31 -9.80
CA ILE A 17 13.35 -7.40 -9.14
C ILE A 17 13.48 -6.51 -7.92
N THR A 18 13.28 -5.20 -8.11
CA THR A 18 12.80 -4.38 -7.01
C THR A 18 11.43 -4.96 -6.69
N ALA A 19 11.37 -5.94 -5.79
CA ALA A 19 10.17 -6.14 -5.01
C ALA A 19 10.05 -4.84 -4.22
N THR A 20 9.39 -3.85 -4.81
CA THR A 20 8.81 -2.75 -4.06
C THR A 20 7.76 -3.44 -3.21
N ALA A 21 8.18 -4.01 -2.07
CA ALA A 21 7.25 -4.27 -1.00
C ALA A 21 6.73 -2.88 -0.66
N LEU A 22 5.55 -2.55 -1.19
CA LEU A 22 4.76 -1.47 -0.61
C LEU A 22 4.75 -1.83 0.87
N ALA A 23 5.29 -0.96 1.71
CA ALA A 23 5.09 -1.09 3.14
C ALA A 23 3.57 -1.08 3.29
N GLN A 24 2.99 -2.25 3.46
CA GLN A 24 1.57 -2.41 3.68
C GLN A 24 1.32 -1.64 4.96
N LEU A 25 0.60 -0.53 4.84
CA LEU A 25 0.30 0.30 5.99
C LEU A 25 -0.55 -0.56 6.95
N ALA A 26 -0.13 -0.60 8.21
CA ALA A 26 -0.91 -1.19 9.28
C ALA A 26 -1.79 -0.11 9.92
N GLU A 27 -2.83 -0.51 10.64
CA GLU A 27 -3.55 0.41 11.52
C GLU A 27 -2.61 0.96 12.61
N ILE A 28 -2.90 2.19 13.03
CA ILE A 28 -2.16 2.90 14.06
C ILE A 28 -3.18 3.49 15.03
N GLU A 29 -3.18 2.98 16.25
CA GLU A 29 -3.94 3.52 17.36
C GLU A 29 -3.23 4.68 18.07
N PRO A 30 -3.97 5.64 18.67
CA PRO A 30 -5.43 5.73 18.65
C PRO A 30 -5.95 6.37 17.37
N ASN A 31 -6.99 5.80 16.78
CA ASN A 31 -7.74 6.39 15.67
C ASN A 31 -9.28 6.40 15.91
N ASP A 32 -9.69 6.27 17.18
CA ASP A 32 -11.06 6.23 17.72
C ASP A 32 -11.97 7.44 17.42
N SER A 33 -11.48 8.46 16.72
CA SER A 33 -12.25 9.68 16.44
C SER A 33 -11.87 10.32 15.12
N PHE A 34 -12.80 11.12 14.57
CA PHE A 34 -12.57 11.87 13.33
C PHE A 34 -11.33 12.79 13.41
N SER A 35 -11.02 13.34 14.58
CA SER A 35 -9.81 14.15 14.79
C SER A 35 -8.51 13.34 14.88
N GLN A 36 -8.61 12.04 15.18
CA GLN A 36 -7.49 11.11 15.31
C GLN A 36 -7.36 10.18 14.09
N ALA A 37 -8.16 10.40 13.04
CA ALA A 37 -8.19 9.55 11.88
C ALA A 37 -6.78 9.32 11.31
N GLN A 38 -6.41 8.05 11.09
CA GLN A 38 -5.13 7.71 10.51
C GLN A 38 -5.06 8.23 9.07
N ASP A 39 -4.04 9.04 8.79
CA ASP A 39 -3.84 9.63 7.48
C ASP A 39 -3.21 8.61 6.52
N LEU A 40 -3.98 8.20 5.52
CA LEU A 40 -3.57 7.31 4.44
C LEU A 40 -2.95 8.05 3.25
N GLY A 41 -2.91 9.39 3.29
CA GLY A 41 -2.37 10.23 2.23
C GLY A 41 -3.26 10.27 0.99
N THR A 42 -2.66 10.09 -0.18
CA THR A 42 -3.29 10.24 -1.50
C THR A 42 -2.95 9.05 -2.40
N GLY A 43 -3.79 8.76 -3.40
CA GLY A 43 -3.55 7.69 -4.38
C GLY A 43 -3.97 6.31 -3.87
N ASP A 44 -3.62 5.26 -4.61
CA ASP A 44 -4.02 3.89 -4.26
C ASP A 44 -3.31 3.44 -2.98
N VAL A 45 -4.12 3.04 -1.99
CA VAL A 45 -3.64 2.58 -0.68
C VAL A 45 -4.33 1.28 -0.32
N SER A 46 -3.58 0.36 0.29
CA SER A 46 -4.12 -0.84 0.88
C SER A 46 -3.55 -1.00 2.28
N ILE A 47 -4.43 -1.27 3.23
CA ILE A 47 -4.12 -1.59 4.62
C ILE A 47 -4.66 -2.98 4.92
N SER A 48 -3.97 -3.75 5.74
CA SER A 48 -4.35 -5.12 6.06
C SER A 48 -4.09 -5.44 7.52
N ASN A 49 -4.64 -6.56 7.98
CA ASN A 49 -4.60 -6.97 9.39
C ASN A 49 -5.26 -5.91 10.29
N LEU A 50 -6.37 -5.34 9.82
CA LEU A 50 -7.20 -4.47 10.64
C LEU A 50 -8.00 -5.31 11.63
N GLU A 51 -8.15 -4.82 12.85
CA GLU A 51 -8.88 -5.51 13.91
C GLU A 51 -9.72 -4.52 14.72
N ILE A 52 -11.04 -4.78 14.82
CA ILE A 52 -11.90 -4.06 15.77
C ILE A 52 -11.86 -4.80 17.12
N ASN A 53 -10.99 -4.37 18.03
CA ASN A 53 -10.80 -4.97 19.35
C ASN A 53 -10.09 -4.01 20.32
N PRO A 54 -10.70 -3.63 21.46
CA PRO A 54 -11.78 -4.30 22.18
C PRO A 54 -13.20 -3.88 21.77
N SER A 55 -14.21 -4.39 22.49
CA SER A 55 -15.58 -3.90 22.33
C SER A 55 -15.64 -2.39 22.58
N GLY A 56 -16.09 -1.65 21.57
CA GLY A 56 -16.17 -0.18 21.59
C GLY A 56 -15.06 0.53 20.80
N ASP A 57 -14.14 -0.23 20.22
CA ASP A 57 -13.13 0.26 19.26
C ASP A 57 -13.77 0.81 17.97
N VAL A 58 -13.29 1.94 17.46
CA VAL A 58 -13.88 2.65 16.31
C VAL A 58 -12.83 3.25 15.39
N ASP A 59 -12.50 2.56 14.30
CA ASP A 59 -11.42 3.05 13.45
C ASP A 59 -11.83 4.17 12.49
N TYR A 60 -11.14 5.32 12.58
CA TYR A 60 -11.25 6.39 11.59
C TYR A 60 -10.00 6.44 10.69
N PHE A 61 -10.23 6.52 9.38
CA PHE A 61 -9.19 6.74 8.36
C PHE A 61 -9.48 8.00 7.55
N ARG A 62 -8.43 8.71 7.13
CA ARG A 62 -8.51 9.85 6.21
C ARG A 62 -7.70 9.57 4.96
N TRP A 63 -8.33 9.81 3.81
CA TRP A 63 -7.67 9.77 2.50
C TRP A 63 -8.03 11.05 1.72
N THR A 64 -7.08 11.54 0.94
CA THR A 64 -7.24 12.76 0.15
C THR A 64 -7.15 12.43 -1.33
N ALA A 65 -8.14 12.87 -2.11
CA ALA A 65 -8.10 12.76 -3.57
C ALA A 65 -6.99 13.65 -4.13
N GLY A 66 -6.14 13.07 -4.98
CA GLY A 66 -5.09 13.83 -5.67
C GLY A 66 -5.62 14.64 -6.86
N ASN A 67 -6.72 14.19 -7.46
CA ASN A 67 -7.37 14.80 -8.63
C ASN A 67 -8.87 14.50 -8.61
N ASP A 68 -9.64 15.22 -9.44
CA ASP A 68 -11.06 14.93 -9.66
C ASP A 68 -11.27 13.62 -10.42
N GLY A 69 -12.35 12.90 -10.11
CA GLY A 69 -12.71 11.64 -10.74
C GLY A 69 -13.39 10.67 -9.77
N ASP A 70 -13.48 9.41 -10.19
CA ASP A 70 -14.05 8.33 -9.37
C ASP A 70 -13.03 7.79 -8.38
N ALA A 71 -13.46 7.58 -7.14
CA ALA A 71 -12.71 6.87 -6.10
C ALA A 71 -13.50 5.63 -5.65
N SER A 72 -12.82 4.51 -5.48
CA SER A 72 -13.40 3.25 -5.02
C SER A 72 -12.87 2.91 -3.63
N PHE A 73 -13.76 2.55 -2.71
CA PHE A 73 -13.42 2.15 -1.35
C PHE A 73 -13.96 0.75 -1.10
N GLN A 74 -13.11 -0.13 -0.58
CA GLN A 74 -13.46 -1.50 -0.28
C GLN A 74 -12.94 -1.87 1.11
N ILE A 75 -13.78 -2.52 1.90
CA ILE A 75 -13.42 -3.07 3.21
C ILE A 75 -13.76 -4.55 3.15
N PHE A 76 -12.77 -5.39 3.47
CA PHE A 76 -12.91 -6.84 3.46
C PHE A 76 -12.93 -7.35 4.90
N PHE A 77 -13.91 -8.18 5.22
CA PHE A 77 -14.01 -8.84 6.52
C PHE A 77 -13.72 -10.33 6.35
N THR A 78 -12.81 -10.85 7.16
CA THR A 78 -12.70 -12.29 7.36
C THR A 78 -13.61 -12.66 8.52
N HIS A 79 -14.84 -13.06 8.22
CA HIS A 79 -15.72 -13.60 9.24
C HIS A 79 -15.23 -15.01 9.62
N ALA A 80 -14.91 -15.23 10.89
CA ALA A 80 -14.86 -16.59 11.41
C ALA A 80 -16.29 -17.14 11.36
N SER A 81 -16.49 -18.18 10.53
CA SER A 81 -17.74 -18.93 10.43
C SER A 81 -18.08 -19.68 11.72
#